data_AF-A0AAU4F8R3-F1
#
_entry.id   AF-A0AAU4F8R3-F1
#
_cell.length_a   1.000
_cell.length_b   1.000
_cell.length_c   1.000
_cell.angle_alpha   90.00
_cell.angle_beta   90.00
_cell.angle_gamma   90.00
#
_symmetry.space_group_name_H-M   'P 1'
#
loop_
_entity.id
_entity.type
_entity.pdbx_description
1 polymer ?
#
loop_
_entity_poly.entity_id
_entity_poly.type
_entity_poly.pdbx_seq_one_letter_code
_entity_poly.pdbx_strand_id
1 'polypeptide(L)'
;MVATYLVPVRTALYLFPLIALVVMLPAAFVSYRRRGRAGGWTTVVFYTFVFYLLAIATQTILPLPDNANFCAGSSYASSPQLRPFYFVEVVSQRARGHWSPSAILHNPAVWTTALNVAMLVPFGLFLRYAQRMRAVPTILAGFGLSLLFELTQLTGLWFVYPCPYRLFSVDDLILNTAGAALGWLIAGPLGRVLPALEPDHDRRRYATKVTFTRRLFALATDLLGFAVLLGFLFGLLTLFGEDMRHRDTPVVILALVWFVVLPAVTGSTPGKRAMLLKVARRSGRRAGPISLLVRNGVLLSPLWLTWLLLDLDHWDLGEHPEQLLLPLALAASAFVVLVWTPLAVLLDDEHRAPYERLTRTVNVAIVPPPAITPVEPAPAPARAKEVL
;
A
#
# COMPACT_ATOMS: atom_id res chain seq x y z
N MET A 1 19.24 3.99 28.03
CA MET A 1 19.55 2.88 27.09
C MET A 1 18.36 2.48 26.23
N VAL A 2 17.16 2.18 26.77
CA VAL A 2 16.00 1.75 25.96
C VAL A 2 15.49 2.84 25.00
N ALA A 3 15.57 4.12 25.38
CA ALA A 3 15.09 5.24 24.56
C ALA A 3 15.70 5.29 23.15
N THR A 4 17.00 5.00 23.01
CA THR A 4 17.70 4.99 21.72
C THR A 4 17.19 3.90 20.78
N TYR A 5 16.82 2.73 21.30
CA TYR A 5 16.22 1.63 20.53
C TYR A 5 14.76 1.88 20.15
N LEU A 6 14.08 2.83 20.81
CA LEU A 6 12.69 3.17 20.51
C LEU A 6 12.54 4.18 19.37
N VAL A 7 13.57 4.97 19.07
CA VAL A 7 13.52 5.99 18.01
C VAL A 7 13.19 5.37 16.64
N PRO A 8 13.84 4.28 16.20
CA PRO A 8 13.54 3.66 14.91
C PRO A 8 12.11 3.13 14.82
N VAL A 9 11.63 2.50 15.90
CA VAL A 9 10.28 1.93 15.98
C VAL A 9 9.22 3.02 15.95
N ARG A 10 9.39 4.09 16.75
CA ARG A 10 8.46 5.24 16.74
C ARG A 10 8.43 5.93 15.37
N THR A 11 9.59 6.10 14.76
CA THR A 11 9.68 6.71 13.41
C THR A 11 8.94 5.86 12.38
N ALA A 12 9.12 4.54 12.40
CA ALA A 12 8.38 3.63 11.53
C ALA A 12 6.87 3.69 11.77
N LEU A 13 6.42 3.76 13.02
CA LEU A 13 5.00 3.89 13.37
C LEU A 13 4.37 5.18 12.83
N TYR A 14 5.09 6.30 12.86
CA TYR A 14 4.59 7.58 12.33
C TYR A 14 4.63 7.66 10.80
N LEU A 15 5.66 7.09 10.17
CA LEU A 15 5.79 7.12 8.71
C LEU A 15 4.91 6.07 8.00
N PHE A 16 4.57 4.97 8.68
CA PHE A 16 3.84 3.87 8.07
C PHE A 16 2.48 4.27 7.50
N PRO A 17 1.60 5.04 8.18
CA PRO A 17 0.32 5.46 7.61
C PRO A 17 0.47 6.25 6.30
N LEU A 18 1.49 7.12 6.20
CA LEU A 18 1.77 7.89 4.99
C LEU A 18 2.23 6.98 3.85
N ILE A 19 3.17 6.07 4.12
CA ILE A 19 3.66 5.12 3.10
C ILE A 19 2.53 4.18 2.67
N ALA A 20 1.73 3.69 3.63
CA ALA A 20 0.57 2.85 3.35
C ALA A 20 -0.41 3.59 2.43
N LEU A 21 -0.71 4.87 2.70
CA LEU A 21 -1.59 5.69 1.87
C LEU A 21 -1.08 5.81 0.42
N VAL A 22 0.22 6.08 0.23
CA VAL A 22 0.84 6.20 -1.11
C VAL A 22 0.81 4.87 -1.86
N VAL A 23 1.13 3.76 -1.19
CA VAL A 23 1.20 2.44 -1.81
C VAL A 23 -0.19 1.83 -2.00
N MET A 24 -1.21 2.32 -1.31
CA MET A 24 -2.53 1.71 -1.27
C MET A 24 -3.24 1.66 -2.63
N LEU A 25 -3.20 2.72 -3.43
CA LEU A 25 -3.83 2.71 -4.76
C LEU A 25 -3.11 1.80 -5.76
N PRO A 26 -1.77 1.85 -5.91
CA PRO A 26 -1.03 0.87 -6.70
C PRO A 26 -1.26 -0.58 -6.23
N ALA A 27 -1.24 -0.81 -4.92
CA ALA A 27 -1.48 -2.14 -4.35
C ALA A 27 -2.91 -2.62 -4.63
N ALA A 28 -3.93 -1.76 -4.52
CA ALA A 28 -5.31 -2.07 -4.88
C ALA A 28 -5.44 -2.40 -6.37
N PHE A 29 -4.83 -1.60 -7.25
CA PHE A 29 -4.82 -1.82 -8.70
C PHE A 29 -4.28 -3.22 -9.08
N VAL A 30 -3.14 -3.61 -8.51
CA VAL A 30 -2.53 -4.92 -8.72
C VAL A 30 -3.38 -6.02 -8.08
N SER A 31 -3.88 -5.79 -6.86
CA SER A 31 -4.66 -6.78 -6.10
C SER A 31 -5.98 -7.13 -6.78
N TYR A 32 -6.71 -6.15 -7.35
CA TYR A 32 -7.92 -6.45 -8.10
C TYR A 32 -7.66 -7.23 -9.40
N ARG A 33 -6.53 -7.00 -10.09
CA ARG A 33 -6.15 -7.76 -11.29
C ARG A 33 -5.70 -9.19 -10.98
N ARG A 34 -4.92 -9.36 -9.91
CA ARG A 34 -4.39 -10.68 -9.52
C ARG A 34 -5.40 -11.52 -8.76
N ARG A 35 -6.18 -10.91 -7.85
CA ARG A 35 -7.02 -11.62 -6.86
C ARG A 35 -8.50 -11.24 -6.88
N GLY A 36 -8.93 -10.23 -7.64
CA GLY A 36 -10.32 -9.75 -7.62
C GLY A 36 -10.75 -9.04 -6.31
N ARG A 37 -9.87 -8.92 -5.31
CA ARG A 37 -10.10 -8.19 -4.04
C ARG A 37 -8.85 -7.45 -3.57
N ALA A 38 -9.02 -6.30 -2.92
CA ALA A 38 -7.94 -5.53 -2.28
C ALA A 38 -7.89 -5.65 -0.74
N GLY A 39 -8.78 -6.44 -0.12
CA GLY A 39 -8.75 -6.73 1.33
C GLY A 39 -8.32 -8.18 1.63
N GLY A 40 -8.53 -8.65 2.86
CA GLY A 40 -8.32 -10.03 3.31
C GLY A 40 -6.87 -10.37 3.71
N TRP A 41 -6.60 -11.64 4.03
CA TRP A 41 -5.34 -12.05 4.66
C TRP A 41 -4.09 -11.68 3.84
N THR A 42 -4.12 -11.84 2.52
CA THR A 42 -3.01 -11.43 1.64
C THR A 42 -2.68 -9.94 1.74
N THR A 43 -3.69 -9.09 1.94
CA THR A 43 -3.48 -7.65 2.13
C THR A 43 -2.87 -7.35 3.48
N VAL A 44 -3.29 -8.06 4.55
CA VAL A 44 -2.68 -7.96 5.88
C VAL A 44 -1.20 -8.31 5.81
N VAL A 45 -0.87 -9.48 5.23
CA VAL A 45 0.51 -9.94 5.04
C VAL A 45 1.33 -8.90 4.26
N PHE A 46 0.78 -8.31 3.21
CA PHE A 46 1.45 -7.29 2.41
C PHE A 46 1.77 -6.02 3.22
N TYR A 47 0.79 -5.44 3.92
CA TYR A 47 1.03 -4.22 4.70
C TYR A 47 1.90 -4.47 5.94
N THR A 48 1.80 -5.65 6.57
CA THR A 48 2.75 -6.04 7.62
C THR A 48 4.17 -6.15 7.07
N PHE A 49 4.35 -6.66 5.84
CA PHE A 49 5.66 -6.69 5.19
C PHE A 49 6.18 -5.28 4.88
N VAL A 50 5.33 -4.37 4.41
CA VAL A 50 5.71 -2.96 4.18
C VAL A 50 6.12 -2.28 5.49
N PHE A 51 5.35 -2.47 6.57
CA PHE A 51 5.72 -1.96 7.89
C PHE A 51 7.06 -2.54 8.37
N TYR A 52 7.26 -3.84 8.20
CA TYR A 52 8.51 -4.50 8.53
C TYR A 52 9.71 -3.92 7.76
N LEU A 53 9.60 -3.74 6.44
CA LEU A 53 10.66 -3.15 5.62
C LEU A 53 10.98 -1.71 6.07
N LEU A 54 9.96 -0.93 6.42
CA LEU A 54 10.15 0.40 6.97
C LEU A 54 10.88 0.36 8.32
N ALA A 55 10.49 -0.55 9.21
CA ALA A 55 11.10 -0.69 10.53
C ALA A 55 12.58 -1.09 10.47
N ILE A 56 12.96 -2.02 9.59
CA ILE A 56 14.38 -2.39 9.42
C ILE A 56 15.16 -1.28 8.71
N ALA A 57 14.55 -0.53 7.79
CA ALA A 57 15.19 0.61 7.16
C ALA A 57 15.46 1.73 8.17
N THR A 58 14.49 2.09 9.02
CA THR A 58 14.71 3.08 10.09
C THR A 58 15.73 2.57 11.11
N GLN A 59 15.71 1.28 11.46
CA GLN A 59 16.69 0.67 12.37
C GLN A 59 18.12 0.74 11.81
N THR A 60 18.28 0.56 10.50
CA THR A 60 19.56 0.62 9.81
C THR A 60 20.11 2.05 9.76
N ILE A 61 19.23 3.03 9.53
CA ILE A 61 19.62 4.42 9.27
C ILE A 61 19.76 5.25 10.57
N LEU A 62 18.90 5.02 11.57
CA LEU A 62 18.78 5.88 12.75
C LEU A 62 19.58 5.37 13.96
N PRO A 63 20.14 6.25 14.81
CA PRO A 63 19.99 7.72 14.78
C PRO A 63 20.86 8.37 13.71
N LEU A 64 20.40 9.51 13.19
CA LEU A 64 21.20 10.36 12.31
C LEU A 64 22.18 11.20 13.15
N PRO A 65 23.33 11.60 12.59
CA PRO A 65 24.22 12.57 13.22
C PRO A 65 23.50 13.88 13.57
N ASP A 66 23.63 14.33 14.82
CA ASP A 66 22.93 15.53 15.32
C ASP A 66 23.57 16.86 14.88
N ASN A 67 24.80 16.83 14.36
CA ASN A 67 25.54 18.04 13.97
C ASN A 67 26.44 17.85 12.75
N ALA A 68 26.71 18.94 12.03
CA ALA A 68 27.53 18.95 10.82
C ALA A 68 29.02 18.61 11.08
N ASN A 69 29.49 18.79 12.32
CA ASN A 69 30.88 18.52 12.71
C ASN A 69 31.10 17.08 13.21
N PHE A 70 30.07 16.22 13.16
CA PHE A 70 30.14 14.86 13.71
C PHE A 70 31.30 14.07 13.10
N CYS A 71 31.48 14.21 11.78
CA CYS A 71 32.54 13.56 11.02
C CYS A 71 33.95 14.07 11.33
N ALA A 72 34.10 15.27 11.91
CA ALA A 72 35.40 15.81 12.30
C ALA A 72 35.86 15.28 13.67
N GLY A 73 34.93 14.88 14.55
CA GLY A 73 35.21 14.44 15.91
C GLY A 73 35.10 12.94 16.17
N SER A 74 34.38 12.19 15.32
CA SER A 74 34.13 10.76 15.53
C SER A 74 34.88 9.90 14.52
N SER A 75 35.78 9.05 15.01
CA SER A 75 36.51 8.06 14.19
C SER A 75 36.03 6.63 14.39
N TYR A 76 35.04 6.38 15.25
CA TYR A 76 34.61 5.02 15.63
C TYR A 76 34.20 4.16 14.43
N ALA A 77 33.53 4.74 13.44
CA ALA A 77 33.07 4.03 12.24
C ALA A 77 34.01 4.18 11.03
N SER A 78 35.17 4.84 11.19
CA SER A 78 36.07 5.18 10.08
C SER A 78 36.70 3.98 9.39
N SER A 79 36.82 2.84 10.10
CA SER A 79 37.37 1.60 9.58
C SER A 79 36.35 0.46 9.73
N PRO A 80 36.06 -0.28 8.65
CA PRO A 80 35.11 -1.38 8.71
C PRO A 80 35.64 -2.54 9.58
N GLN A 81 34.76 -3.22 10.30
CA GLN A 81 35.08 -4.48 10.96
C GLN A 81 34.94 -5.65 9.98
N LEU A 82 36.08 -6.20 9.55
CA LEU A 82 36.19 -7.29 8.59
C LEU A 82 36.48 -8.67 9.20
N ARG A 83 36.76 -8.77 10.50
CA ARG A 83 37.03 -10.06 11.18
C ARG A 83 35.72 -10.82 11.40
N PRO A 84 35.53 -12.01 10.79
CA PRO A 84 34.33 -12.81 11.01
C PRO A 84 34.32 -13.47 12.39
N PHE A 85 33.12 -13.62 12.94
CA PHE A 85 32.83 -14.15 14.27
C PHE A 85 33.44 -13.38 15.44
N TYR A 86 33.80 -12.11 15.25
CA TYR A 86 34.36 -11.27 16.30
C TYR A 86 33.37 -11.03 17.45
N PHE A 87 32.06 -11.05 17.17
CA PHE A 87 31.00 -10.95 18.18
C PHE A 87 31.14 -12.01 19.29
N VAL A 88 31.69 -13.20 19.00
CA VAL A 88 31.91 -14.26 20.00
C VAL A 88 32.95 -13.82 21.04
N GLU A 89 34.04 -13.22 20.57
CA GLU A 89 35.08 -12.63 21.42
C GLU A 89 34.52 -11.49 22.26
N VAL A 90 33.70 -10.62 21.64
CA VAL A 90 33.06 -9.50 22.34
C VAL A 90 32.08 -9.97 23.43
N VAL A 91 31.28 -11.00 23.14
CA VAL A 91 30.34 -11.59 24.10
C VAL A 91 31.10 -12.22 25.27
N SER A 92 32.15 -13.00 24.99
CA SER A 92 32.95 -13.68 26.03
C SER A 92 33.71 -12.71 26.91
N GLN A 93 34.33 -11.67 26.33
CA GLN A 93 35.01 -10.61 27.06
C GLN A 93 34.04 -9.86 27.99
N ARG A 94 32.83 -9.54 27.51
CA ARG A 94 31.80 -8.86 28.32
C ARG A 94 31.18 -9.75 29.38
N ALA A 95 31.14 -11.06 29.17
CA ALA A 95 30.69 -12.01 30.18
C ALA A 95 31.66 -12.11 31.37
N ARG A 96 32.95 -11.77 31.19
CA ARG A 96 34.00 -11.85 32.23
C ARG A 96 34.06 -13.22 32.92
N GLY A 97 33.77 -14.30 32.18
CA GLY A 97 33.71 -15.67 32.71
C GLY A 97 32.41 -16.03 33.44
N HIS A 98 31.48 -15.09 33.62
CA HIS A 98 30.17 -15.35 34.23
C HIS A 98 29.12 -15.70 33.17
N TRP A 99 28.74 -16.98 33.11
CA TRP A 99 27.78 -17.53 32.15
C TRP A 99 26.43 -17.92 32.79
N SER A 100 26.10 -17.34 33.95
CA SER A 100 24.78 -17.55 34.56
C SER A 100 23.68 -16.99 33.62
N PRO A 101 22.45 -17.55 33.65
CA PRO A 101 21.35 -17.04 32.83
C PRO A 101 21.09 -15.54 33.05
N SER A 102 21.23 -15.06 34.30
CA SER A 102 21.12 -13.64 34.62
C SER A 102 22.24 -12.81 33.99
N ALA A 103 23.50 -13.29 34.00
CA ALA A 103 24.62 -12.58 33.39
C ALA A 103 24.49 -12.49 31.87
N ILE A 104 24.03 -13.57 31.21
CA ILE A 104 23.75 -13.58 29.77
C ILE A 104 22.65 -12.57 29.43
N LEU A 105 21.56 -12.56 30.20
CA LEU A 105 20.43 -11.66 29.97
C LEU A 105 20.80 -10.18 30.12
N HIS A 106 21.76 -9.86 30.99
CA HIS A 106 22.22 -8.49 31.21
C HIS A 106 23.42 -8.10 30.33
N ASN A 107 23.94 -9.02 29.49
CA ASN A 107 25.05 -8.73 28.59
C ASN A 107 24.55 -8.04 27.31
N PRO A 108 24.88 -6.75 27.06
CA PRO A 108 24.39 -6.04 25.88
C PRO A 108 24.87 -6.66 24.55
N ALA A 109 26.05 -7.29 24.52
CA ALA A 109 26.58 -7.91 23.32
C ALA A 109 25.78 -9.14 22.88
N VAL A 110 25.16 -9.85 23.83
CA VAL A 110 24.23 -10.94 23.52
C VAL A 110 23.01 -10.38 22.81
N TRP A 111 22.44 -9.29 23.33
CA TRP A 111 21.28 -8.65 22.72
C TRP A 111 21.57 -8.05 21.36
N THR A 112 22.70 -7.37 21.14
CA THR A 112 23.04 -6.85 19.81
C THR A 112 23.18 -7.98 18.79
N THR A 113 23.83 -9.08 19.17
CA THR A 113 23.98 -10.27 18.33
C THR A 113 22.62 -10.89 18.00
N ALA A 114 21.78 -11.10 19.03
CA ALA A 114 20.45 -11.69 18.87
C ALA A 114 19.52 -10.80 18.03
N LEU A 115 19.58 -9.48 18.20
CA LEU A 115 18.76 -8.52 17.46
C LEU A 115 19.18 -8.43 15.99
N ASN A 116 20.46 -8.54 15.66
CA ASN A 116 20.91 -8.64 14.27
C ASN A 116 20.30 -9.89 13.60
N VAL A 117 20.39 -11.06 14.25
CA VAL A 117 19.68 -12.27 13.74
C VAL A 117 18.18 -12.02 13.62
N ALA A 118 17.54 -11.50 14.67
CA ALA A 118 16.09 -11.26 14.68
C ALA A 118 15.63 -10.28 13.59
N MET A 119 16.48 -9.33 13.20
CA MET A 119 16.14 -8.29 12.22
C MET A 119 15.69 -8.88 10.88
N LEU A 120 16.34 -9.94 10.37
CA LEU A 120 16.01 -10.57 9.09
C LEU A 120 15.23 -11.88 9.20
N VAL A 121 14.87 -12.32 10.41
CA VAL A 121 13.95 -13.46 10.59
C VAL A 121 12.61 -13.23 9.88
N PRO A 122 11.92 -12.07 10.02
CA PRO A 122 10.67 -11.85 9.29
C PRO A 122 10.88 -11.86 7.77
N PHE A 123 12.00 -11.33 7.26
CA PHE A 123 12.31 -11.35 5.81
C PHE A 123 12.32 -12.78 5.25
N GLY A 124 13.06 -13.68 5.89
CA GLY A 124 13.10 -15.10 5.50
C GLY A 124 11.73 -15.77 5.56
N LEU A 125 10.95 -15.43 6.58
CA LEU A 125 9.57 -15.91 6.73
C LEU A 125 8.69 -15.45 5.58
N PHE A 126 8.69 -14.14 5.24
CA PHE A 126 7.89 -13.58 4.15
C PHE A 126 8.29 -14.14 2.78
N LEU A 127 9.59 -14.33 2.51
CA LEU A 127 10.03 -14.90 1.23
C LEU A 127 9.56 -16.35 1.05
N ARG A 128 9.61 -17.18 2.10
CA ARG A 128 9.05 -18.53 2.04
C ARG A 128 7.52 -18.52 1.96
N TYR A 129 6.88 -17.72 2.79
CA TYR A 129 5.43 -17.77 2.97
C TYR A 129 4.66 -17.07 1.84
N ALA A 130 5.04 -15.84 1.48
CA ALA A 130 4.35 -15.04 0.47
C ALA A 130 4.87 -15.28 -0.95
N GLN A 131 6.19 -15.44 -1.11
CA GLN A 131 6.81 -15.63 -2.44
C GLN A 131 7.12 -17.10 -2.77
N ARG A 132 6.89 -18.03 -1.83
CA ARG A 132 7.17 -19.47 -1.99
C ARG A 132 8.63 -19.75 -2.39
N MET A 133 9.56 -18.88 -1.99
CA MET A 133 10.98 -19.01 -2.33
C MET A 133 11.63 -20.20 -1.61
N ARG A 134 12.54 -20.88 -2.32
CA ARG A 134 13.38 -21.95 -1.75
C ARG A 134 14.44 -21.37 -0.81
N ALA A 135 15.07 -22.23 -0.01
CA ALA A 135 16.04 -21.81 1.02
C ALA A 135 17.21 -21.02 0.43
N VAL A 136 17.92 -21.57 -0.56
CA VAL A 136 19.10 -20.93 -1.17
C VAL A 136 18.82 -19.50 -1.67
N PRO A 137 17.82 -19.25 -2.55
CA PRO A 137 17.55 -17.88 -3.00
C PRO A 137 17.05 -16.97 -1.87
N THR A 138 16.41 -17.51 -0.83
CA THR A 138 16.02 -16.72 0.36
C THR A 138 17.26 -16.27 1.14
N ILE A 139 18.24 -17.15 1.33
CA ILE A 139 19.50 -16.86 2.01
C ILE A 139 20.30 -15.83 1.21
N LEU A 140 20.40 -16.00 -0.12
CA LEU A 140 21.08 -15.03 -0.99
C LEU A 140 20.40 -13.66 -0.98
N ALA A 141 19.06 -13.62 -0.98
CA ALA A 141 18.32 -12.38 -0.82
C ALA A 141 18.55 -11.74 0.55
N GLY A 142 18.61 -12.54 1.62
CA GLY A 142 18.92 -12.07 2.97
C GLY A 142 20.32 -11.49 3.08
N PHE A 143 21.31 -12.16 2.49
CA PHE A 143 22.67 -11.66 2.37
C PHE A 143 22.73 -10.36 1.57
N GLY A 144 22.07 -10.29 0.42
CA GLY A 144 22.01 -9.08 -0.41
C GLY A 144 21.37 -7.90 0.32
N LEU A 145 20.29 -8.14 1.07
CA LEU A 145 19.64 -7.12 1.90
C LEU A 145 20.54 -6.66 3.06
N SER A 146 21.23 -7.59 3.72
CA SER A 146 22.20 -7.22 4.75
C SER A 146 23.37 -6.43 4.17
N LEU A 147 23.87 -6.82 3.01
CA LEU A 147 24.94 -6.10 2.31
C LEU A 147 24.49 -4.68 1.95
N LEU A 148 23.25 -4.51 1.50
CA LEU A 148 22.68 -3.20 1.25
C LEU A 148 22.69 -2.32 2.51
N PHE A 149 22.36 -2.89 3.68
CA PHE A 149 22.41 -2.16 4.96
C PHE A 149 23.83 -1.73 5.32
N GLU A 150 24.77 -2.66 5.28
CA GLU A 150 26.16 -2.38 5.60
C GLU A 150 26.78 -1.36 4.64
N LEU A 151 26.50 -1.45 3.34
CA LEU A 151 26.94 -0.45 2.35
C LEU A 151 26.30 0.92 2.59
N THR A 152 25.03 0.96 2.97
CA THR A 152 24.36 2.22 3.34
C THR A 152 25.06 2.88 4.53
N GLN A 153 25.50 2.10 5.52
CA GLN A 153 26.22 2.60 6.70
C GLN A 153 27.65 3.04 6.35
N LEU A 154 28.39 2.21 5.62
CA LEU A 154 29.77 2.47 5.20
C LEU A 154 29.91 3.75 4.37
N THR A 155 28.93 3.99 3.50
CA THR A 155 28.93 5.17 2.61
C THR A 155 28.34 6.41 3.28
N GLY A 156 27.92 6.35 4.55
CA GLY A 156 27.29 7.50 5.22
C GLY A 156 25.95 7.88 4.57
N LEU A 157 25.06 6.89 4.40
CA LEU A 157 23.78 7.03 3.69
C LEU A 157 23.99 7.48 2.24
N TRP A 158 24.80 6.73 1.47
CA TRP A 158 25.07 7.02 0.06
C TRP A 158 25.66 8.41 -0.19
N PHE A 159 26.66 8.78 0.62
CA PHE A 159 27.37 10.06 0.57
C PHE A 159 26.51 11.29 0.91
N VAL A 160 25.34 11.08 1.52
CA VAL A 160 24.60 12.17 2.19
C VAL A 160 25.43 12.74 3.34
N TYR A 161 26.16 11.89 4.06
CA TYR A 161 27.17 12.29 5.03
C TYR A 161 28.58 12.05 4.47
N PRO A 162 29.55 12.93 4.77
CA PRO A 162 30.92 12.79 4.27
C PRO A 162 31.72 11.68 4.97
N CYS A 163 31.15 11.03 5.99
CA CYS A 163 31.76 9.93 6.71
C CYS A 163 30.74 8.84 7.07
N PRO A 164 31.19 7.59 7.30
CA PRO A 164 30.36 6.59 7.97
C PRO A 164 30.07 7.03 9.41
N TYR A 165 28.79 7.00 9.78
CA TYR A 165 28.35 7.28 11.15
C TYR A 165 27.85 6.03 11.90
N ARG A 166 27.83 4.89 11.21
CA ARG A 166 27.63 3.55 11.77
C ARG A 166 28.70 2.61 11.23
N LEU A 167 29.11 1.66 12.07
CA LEU A 167 30.21 0.76 11.77
C LEU A 167 29.75 -0.35 10.82
N PHE A 168 30.38 -0.45 9.65
CA PHE A 168 30.26 -1.62 8.78
C PHE A 168 30.84 -2.86 9.48
N SER A 169 30.10 -3.97 9.47
CA SER A 169 30.46 -5.21 10.18
C SER A 169 30.19 -6.46 9.35
N VAL A 170 31.23 -7.27 9.12
CA VAL A 170 31.10 -8.62 8.53
C VAL A 170 30.27 -9.54 9.43
N ASP A 171 30.31 -9.35 10.75
CA ASP A 171 29.47 -10.11 11.67
C ASP A 171 27.99 -9.79 11.46
N ASP A 172 27.64 -8.54 11.16
CA ASP A 172 26.26 -8.15 10.92
C ASP A 172 25.74 -8.79 9.63
N LEU A 173 26.58 -8.88 8.58
CA LEU A 173 26.27 -9.68 7.38
C LEU A 173 25.96 -11.13 7.73
N ILE A 174 26.81 -11.78 8.54
CA ILE A 174 26.65 -13.18 8.91
C ILE A 174 25.37 -13.38 9.73
N LEU A 175 25.17 -12.57 10.77
CA LEU A 175 24.04 -12.68 11.71
C LEU A 175 22.70 -12.40 11.02
N ASN A 176 22.62 -11.34 10.23
CA ASN A 176 21.42 -11.01 9.47
C ASN A 176 21.10 -12.10 8.43
N THR A 177 22.11 -12.63 7.74
CA THR A 177 21.92 -13.74 6.79
C THR A 177 21.44 -15.01 7.50
N ALA A 178 22.00 -15.32 8.67
CA ALA A 178 21.53 -16.41 9.53
C ALA A 178 20.08 -16.18 9.99
N GLY A 179 19.72 -14.93 10.28
CA GLY A 179 18.35 -14.50 10.54
C GLY A 179 17.39 -14.85 9.42
N ALA A 180 17.73 -14.50 8.17
CA ALA A 180 16.94 -14.87 7.00
C ALA A 180 16.80 -16.39 6.83
N ALA A 181 17.86 -17.16 7.07
CA ALA A 181 17.81 -18.62 7.04
C ALA A 181 16.87 -19.17 8.14
N LEU A 182 16.98 -18.66 9.37
CA LEU A 182 16.13 -19.04 10.50
C LEU A 182 14.67 -18.70 10.24
N GLY A 183 14.38 -17.52 9.71
CA GLY A 183 13.05 -17.11 9.27
C GLY A 183 12.44 -18.05 8.24
N TRP A 184 13.25 -18.47 7.25
CA TRP A 184 12.83 -19.45 6.28
C TRP A 184 12.49 -20.80 6.94
N LEU A 185 13.29 -21.27 7.90
CA LEU A 185 13.02 -22.50 8.64
C LEU A 185 11.71 -22.41 9.44
N ILE A 186 11.51 -21.32 10.18
CA ILE A 186 10.30 -21.06 11.00
C ILE A 186 9.04 -20.99 10.14
N ALA A 187 9.12 -20.42 8.93
CA ALA A 187 7.98 -20.34 8.03
C ALA A 187 7.42 -21.71 7.60
N GLY A 188 8.21 -22.79 7.70
CA GLY A 188 7.76 -24.14 7.39
C GLY A 188 6.59 -24.62 8.25
N PRO A 189 6.77 -24.79 9.57
CA PRO A 189 5.67 -25.14 10.48
C PRO A 189 4.58 -24.07 10.51
N LEU A 190 4.95 -22.79 10.49
CA LEU A 190 3.98 -21.70 10.57
C LEU A 190 3.04 -21.66 9.35
N GLY A 191 3.53 -22.00 8.16
CA GLY A 191 2.72 -22.11 6.95
C GLY A 191 1.63 -23.17 7.00
N ARG A 192 1.66 -24.10 7.97
CA ARG A 192 0.58 -25.08 8.20
C ARG A 192 -0.59 -24.48 9.01
N VAL A 193 -0.34 -23.42 9.76
CA VAL A 193 -1.32 -22.74 10.62
C VAL A 193 -1.87 -21.49 9.95
N LEU A 194 -1.03 -20.76 9.21
CA LEU A 194 -1.45 -19.54 8.54
C LEU A 194 -2.32 -19.82 7.31
N PRO A 195 -3.31 -18.95 7.00
CA PRO A 195 -4.15 -19.11 5.81
C PRO A 195 -3.32 -19.17 4.51
N ALA A 196 -3.69 -20.04 3.57
CA ALA A 196 -2.99 -20.12 2.30
C ALA A 196 -3.17 -18.83 1.48
N LEU A 197 -2.09 -18.38 0.83
CA LEU A 197 -2.11 -17.26 -0.10
C LEU A 197 -2.35 -17.80 -1.52
N GLU A 198 -3.62 -17.84 -1.92
CA GLU A 198 -4.09 -18.40 -3.20
C GLU A 198 -4.81 -17.35 -4.05
N PRO A 199 -4.06 -16.59 -4.88
CA PRO A 199 -4.62 -15.55 -5.74
C PRO A 199 -5.76 -16.04 -6.65
N ASP A 200 -5.66 -17.26 -7.17
CA ASP A 200 -6.64 -17.80 -8.13
C ASP A 200 -7.96 -18.17 -7.46
N HIS A 201 -7.90 -18.71 -6.23
CA HIS A 201 -9.10 -18.99 -5.44
C HIS A 201 -9.82 -17.68 -5.12
N ASP A 202 -9.09 -16.68 -4.65
CA ASP A 202 -9.65 -15.35 -4.40
C ASP A 202 -10.29 -14.76 -5.66
N ARG A 203 -9.58 -14.85 -6.80
CA ARG A 203 -10.08 -14.32 -8.07
C ARG A 203 -11.37 -15.01 -8.48
N ARG A 204 -11.47 -16.33 -8.40
CA ARG A 204 -12.71 -17.07 -8.69
C ARG A 204 -13.88 -16.62 -7.82
N ARG A 205 -13.64 -16.35 -6.53
CA ARG A 205 -14.67 -15.97 -5.57
C ARG A 205 -15.09 -14.50 -5.63
N TYR A 206 -14.16 -13.60 -5.95
CA TYR A 206 -14.35 -12.15 -5.79
C TYR A 206 -14.30 -11.33 -7.09
N ALA A 207 -13.85 -11.88 -8.23
CA ALA A 207 -13.67 -11.11 -9.46
C ALA A 207 -14.97 -10.43 -9.95
N THR A 208 -16.10 -11.11 -9.86
CA THR A 208 -17.43 -10.59 -10.25
C THR A 208 -18.05 -9.66 -9.20
N LYS A 209 -17.56 -9.69 -7.95
CA LYS A 209 -18.16 -8.95 -6.84
C LYS A 209 -17.77 -7.47 -6.88
N VAL A 210 -18.77 -6.61 -6.65
CA VAL A 210 -18.58 -5.15 -6.54
C VAL A 210 -18.65 -4.74 -5.08
N THR A 211 -17.56 -4.99 -4.35
CA THR A 211 -17.44 -4.64 -2.93
C THR A 211 -17.37 -3.13 -2.69
N PHE A 212 -17.76 -2.68 -1.50
CA PHE A 212 -17.59 -1.28 -1.06
C PHE A 212 -16.16 -0.76 -1.28
N THR A 213 -15.14 -1.52 -0.86
CA THR A 213 -13.72 -1.14 -1.02
C THR A 213 -13.33 -0.93 -2.49
N ARG A 214 -13.85 -1.73 -3.41
CA ARG A 214 -13.60 -1.59 -4.86
C ARG A 214 -14.19 -0.30 -5.41
N ARG A 215 -15.38 0.09 -4.91
CA ARG A 215 -16.04 1.36 -5.25
C ARG A 215 -15.26 2.54 -4.67
N LEU A 216 -14.80 2.43 -3.42
CA LEU A 216 -14.00 3.44 -2.74
C LEU A 216 -12.66 3.68 -3.45
N PHE A 217 -11.92 2.62 -3.78
CA PHE A 217 -10.66 2.73 -4.51
C PHE A 217 -10.84 3.27 -5.93
N ALA A 218 -11.95 2.93 -6.60
CA ALA A 218 -12.27 3.51 -7.90
C ALA A 218 -12.50 5.03 -7.79
N LEU A 219 -13.31 5.46 -6.81
CA LEU A 219 -13.57 6.87 -6.56
C LEU A 219 -12.30 7.61 -6.16
N ALA A 220 -11.49 7.08 -5.24
CA ALA A 220 -10.23 7.68 -4.82
C ALA A 220 -9.25 7.83 -6.00
N THR A 221 -9.19 6.83 -6.89
CA THR A 221 -8.37 6.91 -8.11
C THR A 221 -8.92 7.97 -9.08
N ASP A 222 -10.24 8.07 -9.23
CA ASP A 222 -10.87 9.11 -10.05
C ASP A 222 -10.59 10.52 -9.49
N LEU A 223 -10.74 10.73 -8.19
CA LEU A 223 -10.50 12.02 -7.55
C LEU A 223 -9.03 12.42 -7.63
N LEU A 224 -8.10 11.49 -7.38
CA LEU A 224 -6.67 11.75 -7.51
C LEU A 224 -6.30 12.06 -8.96
N GLY A 225 -6.78 11.26 -9.93
CA GLY A 225 -6.52 11.49 -11.35
C GLY A 225 -7.09 12.83 -11.84
N PHE A 226 -8.29 13.17 -11.39
CA PHE A 226 -8.93 14.46 -11.68
C PHE A 226 -8.13 15.62 -11.08
N ALA A 227 -7.70 15.53 -9.82
CA ALA A 227 -6.90 16.56 -9.16
C ALA A 227 -5.53 16.76 -9.83
N VAL A 228 -4.84 15.67 -10.20
CA VAL A 228 -3.56 15.75 -10.93
C VAL A 228 -3.75 16.42 -12.30
N LEU A 229 -4.78 16.04 -13.04
CA LEU A 229 -5.06 16.62 -14.35
C LEU A 229 -5.45 18.10 -14.24
N LEU A 230 -6.21 18.47 -13.21
CA LEU A 230 -6.57 19.85 -12.93
C LEU A 230 -5.34 20.70 -12.56
N GLY A 231 -4.48 20.18 -11.68
CA GLY A 231 -3.22 20.85 -11.33
C GLY A 231 -2.29 21.02 -12.54
N PHE A 232 -2.21 20.02 -13.41
CA PHE A 232 -1.49 20.12 -14.68
C PHE A 232 -2.09 21.19 -15.60
N LEU A 233 -3.42 21.20 -15.77
CA LEU A 233 -4.12 22.19 -16.59
C LEU A 233 -3.89 23.61 -16.08
N PHE A 234 -4.05 23.86 -14.78
CA PHE A 234 -3.80 25.18 -14.21
C PHE A 234 -2.32 25.58 -14.26
N GLY A 235 -1.40 24.64 -14.04
CA GLY A 235 0.02 24.87 -14.25
C GLY A 235 0.33 25.31 -15.68
N LEU A 236 -0.30 24.68 -16.67
CA LEU A 236 -0.14 25.03 -18.08
C LEU A 236 -0.74 26.39 -18.42
N LEU A 237 -1.97 26.67 -17.98
CA LEU A 237 -2.63 27.97 -18.20
C LEU A 237 -1.81 29.11 -17.58
N THR A 238 -1.31 28.91 -16.35
CA THR A 238 -0.43 29.88 -15.67
C THR A 238 0.88 30.06 -16.43
N LEU A 239 1.48 28.98 -16.94
CA LEU A 239 2.71 29.04 -17.74
C LEU A 239 2.54 29.84 -19.04
N PHE A 240 1.36 29.79 -19.66
CA PHE A 240 1.03 30.55 -20.86
C PHE A 240 0.51 31.97 -20.58
N GLY A 241 0.43 32.39 -19.32
CA GLY A 241 0.01 33.75 -18.94
C GLY A 241 -1.51 33.99 -19.02
N GLU A 242 -2.32 32.92 -19.02
CA GLU A 242 -3.79 33.04 -19.00
C GLU A 242 -4.28 33.52 -17.63
N ASP A 243 -5.32 34.37 -17.64
CA ASP A 243 -5.95 34.87 -16.42
C ASP A 243 -6.80 33.78 -15.75
N MET A 244 -6.63 33.63 -14.43
CA MET A 244 -7.36 32.66 -13.60
C MET A 244 -8.77 33.11 -13.22
N ARG A 245 -9.21 34.31 -13.64
CA ARG A 245 -10.58 34.81 -13.39
C ARG A 245 -11.70 33.86 -13.81
N HIS A 246 -11.50 33.07 -14.87
CA HIS A 246 -12.52 32.13 -15.37
C HIS A 246 -12.18 30.66 -15.08
N ARG A 247 -11.37 30.39 -14.03
CA ARG A 247 -10.89 29.03 -13.67
C ARG A 247 -11.98 27.99 -13.45
N ASP A 248 -13.20 28.41 -13.15
CA ASP A 248 -14.32 27.52 -12.86
C ASP A 248 -14.89 26.86 -14.12
N THR A 249 -14.86 27.57 -15.24
CA THR A 249 -15.32 27.05 -16.54
C THR A 249 -14.54 25.79 -16.97
N PRO A 250 -13.19 25.78 -17.00
CA PRO A 250 -12.44 24.57 -17.33
C PRO A 250 -12.61 23.47 -16.28
N VAL A 251 -12.81 23.79 -14.99
CA VAL A 251 -13.12 22.79 -13.95
C VAL A 251 -14.41 22.06 -14.27
N VAL A 252 -15.49 22.78 -14.57
CA VAL A 252 -16.80 22.20 -14.89
C VAL A 252 -16.75 21.40 -16.19
N ILE A 253 -16.11 21.94 -17.24
CA ILE A 253 -15.92 21.21 -18.51
C ILE A 253 -15.17 19.91 -18.26
N LEU A 254 -14.05 19.95 -17.53
CA LEU A 254 -13.26 18.77 -17.24
C LEU A 254 -14.06 17.75 -16.41
N ALA A 255 -14.84 18.21 -15.43
CA ALA A 255 -15.70 17.35 -14.62
C ALA A 255 -16.78 16.65 -15.47
N LEU A 256 -17.44 17.39 -16.38
CA LEU A 256 -18.41 16.82 -17.32
C LEU A 256 -17.75 15.81 -18.26
N VAL A 257 -16.57 16.12 -18.80
CA VAL A 257 -15.83 15.19 -19.67
C VAL A 257 -15.46 13.92 -18.90
N TRP A 258 -14.85 14.05 -17.72
CA TRP A 258 -14.33 12.93 -16.93
C TRP A 258 -15.43 12.04 -16.36
N PHE A 259 -16.48 12.63 -15.77
CA PHE A 259 -17.52 11.90 -15.04
C PHE A 259 -18.79 11.65 -15.86
N VAL A 260 -19.01 12.32 -16.99
CA VAL A 260 -20.24 12.12 -17.80
C VAL A 260 -19.90 11.60 -19.19
N VAL A 261 -19.12 12.33 -19.97
CA VAL A 261 -18.86 12.00 -21.39
C VAL A 261 -18.07 10.69 -21.51
N LEU A 262 -16.93 10.61 -20.83
CA LEU A 262 -16.05 9.44 -20.89
C LEU A 262 -16.75 8.14 -20.46
N PRO A 263 -17.46 8.05 -19.31
CA PRO A 263 -18.21 6.86 -18.96
C PRO A 263 -19.45 6.62 -19.84
N ALA A 264 -20.05 7.62 -20.48
CA ALA A 264 -21.12 7.39 -21.44
C ALA A 264 -20.62 6.63 -22.68
N VAL A 265 -19.41 6.96 -23.14
CA VAL A 265 -18.78 6.33 -24.31
C VAL A 265 -18.13 4.99 -23.97
N THR A 266 -17.38 4.91 -22.88
CA THR A 266 -16.56 3.73 -22.55
C THR A 266 -17.23 2.78 -21.54
N GLY A 267 -18.26 3.25 -20.84
CA GLY A 267 -18.86 2.58 -19.69
C GLY A 267 -18.12 2.81 -18.37
N SER A 268 -16.94 3.44 -18.35
CA SER A 268 -16.13 3.57 -17.13
C SER A 268 -15.44 4.94 -17.05
N THR A 269 -15.31 5.48 -15.85
CA THR A 269 -14.30 6.51 -15.56
C THR A 269 -12.91 5.85 -15.47
N PRO A 270 -11.80 6.61 -15.55
CA PRO A 270 -10.46 6.05 -15.46
C PRO A 270 -10.21 5.28 -14.17
N GLY A 271 -10.64 5.80 -13.02
CA GLY A 271 -10.54 5.13 -11.72
C GLY A 271 -11.39 3.86 -11.63
N LYS A 272 -12.60 3.87 -12.18
CA LYS A 272 -13.41 2.65 -12.31
C LYS A 272 -12.72 1.61 -13.19
N ARG A 273 -12.22 2.01 -14.36
CA ARG A 273 -11.48 1.11 -15.25
C ARG A 273 -10.23 0.55 -14.55
N ALA A 274 -9.53 1.39 -13.79
CA ALA A 274 -8.39 0.99 -12.98
C ALA A 274 -8.78 -0.08 -11.96
N MET A 275 -9.95 -0.01 -11.33
CA MET A 275 -10.45 -1.05 -10.41
C MET A 275 -11.35 -2.10 -11.08
N LEU A 276 -11.28 -2.22 -12.42
CA LEU A 276 -12.05 -3.19 -13.21
C LEU A 276 -13.57 -3.05 -12.99
N LEU A 277 -14.09 -1.84 -12.98
CA LEU A 277 -15.51 -1.51 -12.84
C LEU A 277 -16.03 -0.76 -14.08
N LYS A 278 -17.31 -0.95 -14.38
CA LYS A 278 -18.09 -0.16 -15.35
C LYS A 278 -19.47 0.17 -14.79
N VAL A 279 -20.09 1.21 -15.33
CA VAL A 279 -21.48 1.59 -15.06
C VAL A 279 -22.36 1.07 -16.18
N ALA A 280 -23.46 0.40 -15.81
CA ALA A 280 -24.50 -0.02 -16.74
C ALA A 280 -25.88 0.38 -16.20
N ARG A 281 -26.89 0.39 -17.06
CA ARG A 281 -28.30 0.45 -16.63
C ARG A 281 -28.72 -0.93 -16.15
N ARG A 282 -29.76 -0.99 -15.29
CA ARG A 282 -30.38 -2.27 -14.87
C ARG A 282 -30.86 -3.12 -16.05
N SER A 283 -31.23 -2.50 -17.16
CA SER A 283 -31.62 -3.18 -18.40
C SER A 283 -30.46 -3.80 -19.19
N GLY A 284 -29.22 -3.75 -18.69
CA GLY A 284 -28.02 -4.22 -19.38
C GLY A 284 -27.47 -3.26 -20.44
N ARG A 285 -28.23 -2.23 -20.81
CA ARG A 285 -27.80 -1.17 -21.74
C ARG A 285 -26.77 -0.22 -21.09
N ARG A 286 -26.05 0.54 -21.91
CA ARG A 286 -25.14 1.60 -21.45
C ARG A 286 -25.92 2.69 -20.70
N ALA A 287 -25.27 3.30 -19.70
CA ALA A 287 -25.84 4.44 -19.00
C ALA A 287 -25.75 5.70 -19.88
N GLY A 288 -26.88 6.36 -20.11
CA GLY A 288 -26.93 7.61 -20.85
C GLY A 288 -26.34 8.79 -20.06
N PRO A 289 -26.02 9.91 -20.73
CA PRO A 289 -25.33 11.05 -20.12
C PRO A 289 -26.13 11.68 -18.98
N ILE A 290 -27.45 11.87 -19.12
CA ILE A 290 -28.30 12.43 -18.05
C ILE A 290 -28.26 11.54 -16.80
N SER A 291 -28.33 10.23 -16.99
CA SER A 291 -28.25 9.27 -15.90
C SER A 291 -26.90 9.31 -15.18
N LEU A 292 -25.81 9.57 -15.90
CA LEU A 292 -24.46 9.71 -15.33
C LEU A 292 -24.27 11.06 -14.66
N LEU A 293 -24.83 12.13 -15.22
CA LEU A 293 -24.81 13.47 -14.63
C LEU A 293 -25.50 13.47 -13.27
N VAL A 294 -26.75 12.97 -13.17
CA VAL A 294 -27.47 12.88 -11.89
C VAL A 294 -26.73 11.96 -10.91
N ARG A 295 -26.24 10.80 -11.39
CA ARG A 295 -25.53 9.82 -10.56
C ARG A 295 -24.28 10.42 -9.92
N ASN A 296 -23.45 11.06 -10.73
CA ASN A 296 -22.17 11.61 -10.27
C ASN A 296 -22.36 12.96 -9.59
N GLY A 297 -23.38 13.74 -9.96
CA GLY A 297 -23.77 14.96 -9.26
C GLY A 297 -24.15 14.70 -7.81
N VAL A 298 -24.92 13.63 -7.54
CA VAL A 298 -25.20 13.20 -6.15
C VAL A 298 -23.93 12.65 -5.48
N LEU A 299 -23.18 11.76 -6.13
CA LEU A 299 -21.97 11.15 -5.54
C LEU A 299 -20.89 12.18 -5.19
N LEU A 300 -20.72 13.21 -6.01
CA LEU A 300 -19.71 14.26 -5.84
C LEU A 300 -20.28 15.52 -5.17
N SER A 301 -21.53 15.48 -4.69
CA SER A 301 -22.17 16.63 -4.05
C SER A 301 -21.44 17.24 -2.87
N PRO A 302 -20.76 16.49 -2.00
CA PRO A 302 -19.97 17.12 -0.94
C PRO A 302 -18.86 18.01 -1.50
N LEU A 303 -18.24 17.62 -2.62
CA LEU A 303 -17.12 18.35 -3.22
C LEU A 303 -17.60 19.63 -3.90
N TRP A 304 -18.62 19.57 -4.76
CA TRP A 304 -19.07 20.77 -5.46
C TRP A 304 -19.88 21.72 -4.55
N LEU A 305 -20.57 21.21 -3.51
CA LEU A 305 -21.18 22.08 -2.49
C LEU A 305 -20.12 22.77 -1.63
N THR A 306 -19.03 22.08 -1.30
CA THR A 306 -17.90 22.70 -0.61
C THR A 306 -17.24 23.76 -1.50
N TRP A 307 -17.08 23.49 -2.79
CA TRP A 307 -16.57 24.48 -3.74
C TRP A 307 -17.47 25.72 -3.80
N LEU A 308 -18.79 25.56 -3.95
CA LEU A 308 -19.74 26.68 -3.88
C LEU A 308 -19.67 27.43 -2.55
N LEU A 309 -19.51 26.71 -1.43
CA LEU A 309 -19.42 27.32 -0.09
C LEU A 309 -18.16 28.17 0.07
N LEU A 310 -17.05 27.75 -0.54
CA LEU A 310 -15.79 28.46 -0.53
C LEU A 310 -15.76 29.65 -1.51
N ASP A 311 -16.64 29.64 -2.52
CA ASP A 311 -16.77 30.70 -3.53
C ASP A 311 -17.71 31.84 -3.08
N LEU A 312 -18.39 31.67 -1.93
CA LEU A 312 -19.16 32.75 -1.31
C LEU A 312 -18.22 33.76 -0.66
N ASP A 313 -18.03 34.90 -1.33
CA ASP A 313 -17.13 35.96 -0.87
C ASP A 313 -17.56 36.56 0.48
N HIS A 314 -18.86 36.78 0.72
CA HIS A 314 -19.38 37.47 1.90
C HIS A 314 -20.55 36.72 2.55
N TRP A 315 -20.40 36.44 3.85
CA TRP A 315 -21.45 35.84 4.68
C TRP A 315 -22.22 36.91 5.42
N ASP A 316 -23.51 37.04 5.12
CA ASP A 316 -24.45 37.90 5.84
C ASP A 316 -25.78 37.18 6.03
N LEU A 317 -25.92 36.50 7.16
CA LEU A 317 -27.12 35.76 7.52
C LEU A 317 -28.28 36.67 7.95
N GLY A 318 -28.01 37.96 8.20
CA GLY A 318 -29.02 38.94 8.59
C GLY A 318 -29.82 39.41 7.37
N GLU A 319 -29.13 39.78 6.30
CA GLU A 319 -29.75 40.20 5.04
C GLU A 319 -30.11 39.02 4.13
N HIS A 320 -29.31 37.94 4.15
CA HIS A 320 -29.44 36.78 3.26
C HIS A 320 -29.54 35.45 4.03
N PRO A 321 -30.66 35.17 4.73
CA PRO A 321 -30.84 33.93 5.47
C PRO A 321 -30.80 32.67 4.58
N GLU A 322 -31.05 32.79 3.28
CA GLU A 322 -30.91 31.71 2.29
C GLU A 322 -29.48 31.15 2.21
N GLN A 323 -28.45 31.90 2.63
CA GLN A 323 -27.08 31.42 2.69
C GLN A 323 -26.93 30.20 3.62
N LEU A 324 -27.81 30.03 4.63
CA LEU A 324 -27.86 28.83 5.47
C LEU A 324 -28.21 27.55 4.70
N LEU A 325 -28.86 27.65 3.53
CA LEU A 325 -29.23 26.48 2.74
C LEU A 325 -28.01 25.71 2.24
N LEU A 326 -26.90 26.40 1.94
CA LEU A 326 -25.70 25.79 1.40
C LEU A 326 -24.95 24.88 2.41
N PRO A 327 -24.61 25.31 3.64
CA PRO A 327 -24.02 24.43 4.64
C PRO A 327 -24.99 23.33 5.09
N LEU A 328 -26.30 23.59 5.11
CA LEU A 328 -27.30 22.57 5.43
C LEU A 328 -27.37 21.50 4.31
N ALA A 329 -27.35 21.92 3.05
CA ALA A 329 -27.28 21.03 1.90
C ALA A 329 -25.96 20.24 1.88
N LEU A 330 -24.83 20.86 2.23
CA LEU A 330 -23.54 20.20 2.36
C LEU A 330 -23.59 19.13 3.46
N ALA A 331 -24.15 19.44 4.63
CA ALA A 331 -24.29 18.46 5.72
C ALA A 331 -25.18 17.28 5.31
N ALA A 332 -26.32 17.55 4.67
CA ALA A 332 -27.22 16.50 4.17
C ALA A 332 -26.54 15.64 3.08
N SER A 333 -25.83 16.28 2.15
CA SER A 333 -25.05 15.63 1.10
C SER A 333 -23.94 14.75 1.69
N ALA A 334 -23.17 15.27 2.65
CA ALA A 334 -22.13 14.54 3.34
C ALA A 334 -22.70 13.34 4.08
N PHE A 335 -23.86 13.47 4.75
CA PHE A 335 -24.54 12.33 5.36
C PHE A 335 -24.94 11.28 4.31
N VAL A 336 -25.57 11.68 3.20
CA VAL A 336 -26.01 10.75 2.15
C VAL A 336 -24.82 10.00 1.51
N VAL A 337 -23.72 10.70 1.24
CA VAL A 337 -22.56 10.15 0.51
C VAL A 337 -21.56 9.43 1.43
N LEU A 338 -21.25 9.99 2.60
CA LEU A 338 -20.20 9.47 3.49
C LEU A 338 -20.74 8.50 4.54
N VAL A 339 -22.03 8.55 4.88
CA VAL A 339 -22.64 7.67 5.90
C VAL A 339 -23.62 6.69 5.26
N TRP A 340 -24.67 7.22 4.63
CA TRP A 340 -25.78 6.39 4.12
C TRP A 340 -25.37 5.52 2.93
N THR A 341 -24.52 6.03 2.02
CA THR A 341 -24.06 5.24 0.87
C THR A 341 -23.23 4.01 1.27
N PRO A 342 -22.18 4.12 2.11
CA PRO A 342 -21.48 2.95 2.62
C PRO A 342 -22.41 1.97 3.32
N LEU A 343 -23.30 2.47 4.18
CA LEU A 343 -24.25 1.64 4.93
C LEU A 343 -25.18 0.87 4.01
N ALA A 344 -25.78 1.56 3.02
CA ALA A 344 -26.64 0.93 2.03
C ALA A 344 -25.88 -0.11 1.19
N VAL A 345 -24.64 0.15 0.78
CA VAL A 345 -23.85 -0.82 0.00
C VAL A 345 -23.45 -2.05 0.83
N LEU A 346 -23.26 -1.90 2.14
CA LEU A 346 -22.87 -3.00 3.04
C LEU A 346 -24.03 -3.83 3.58
N LEU A 347 -25.20 -3.20 3.79
CA LEU A 347 -26.37 -3.83 4.42
C LEU A 347 -27.48 -4.21 3.44
N ASP A 348 -27.58 -3.56 2.27
CA ASP A 348 -28.61 -3.87 1.27
C ASP A 348 -28.27 -5.19 0.56
N ASP A 349 -29.25 -6.07 0.40
CA ASP A 349 -29.06 -7.34 -0.32
C ASP A 349 -28.61 -7.11 -1.76
N GLU A 350 -29.11 -6.03 -2.39
CA GLU A 350 -28.70 -5.63 -3.74
C GLU A 350 -27.39 -4.81 -3.77
N HIS A 351 -26.83 -4.44 -2.61
CA HIS A 351 -25.58 -3.67 -2.45
C HIS A 351 -25.57 -2.36 -3.24
N ARG A 352 -26.71 -1.64 -3.27
CA ARG A 352 -26.90 -0.45 -4.11
C ARG A 352 -26.81 0.85 -3.31
N ALA A 353 -26.10 1.80 -3.89
CA ALA A 353 -26.08 3.17 -3.37
C ALA A 353 -27.38 3.95 -3.70
N PRO A 354 -27.70 5.01 -2.95
CA PRO A 354 -28.90 5.84 -3.19
C PRO A 354 -28.96 6.41 -4.60
N TYR A 355 -27.83 6.95 -5.09
CA TYR A 355 -27.72 7.49 -6.45
C TYR A 355 -27.86 6.42 -7.55
N GLU A 356 -27.60 5.14 -7.23
CA GLU A 356 -27.79 4.02 -8.17
C GLU A 356 -29.28 3.68 -8.31
N ARG A 357 -30.01 3.70 -7.19
CA ARG A 357 -31.47 3.53 -7.18
C ARG A 357 -32.16 4.66 -7.95
N LEU A 358 -31.79 5.91 -7.65
CA LEU A 358 -32.33 7.11 -8.30
C LEU A 358 -32.17 7.07 -9.82
N THR A 359 -30.99 6.65 -10.30
CA THR A 359 -30.65 6.69 -11.72
C THR A 359 -30.87 5.37 -12.45
N ARG A 360 -31.36 4.34 -11.76
CA ARG A 360 -31.49 2.95 -12.28
C ARG A 360 -30.19 2.44 -12.92
N THR A 361 -29.05 2.84 -12.35
CA THR A 361 -27.72 2.38 -12.77
C THR A 361 -27.13 1.42 -11.76
N VAL A 362 -26.16 0.63 -12.20
CA VAL A 362 -25.42 -0.31 -11.34
C VAL A 362 -23.94 -0.31 -11.72
N ASN A 363 -23.07 -0.50 -10.74
CA ASN A 363 -21.67 -0.83 -11.00
C ASN A 363 -21.55 -2.33 -11.28
N VAL A 364 -20.88 -2.68 -12.36
CA VAL A 364 -20.63 -4.06 -12.80
C VAL A 364 -19.13 -4.28 -12.86
N ALA A 365 -18.68 -5.43 -12.36
CA ALA A 365 -17.29 -5.84 -12.50
C ALA A 365 -16.95 -6.19 -13.95
N ILE A 366 -15.82 -5.69 -14.42
CA ILE A 366 -15.19 -6.12 -15.67
C ILE A 366 -14.37 -7.36 -15.33
N VAL A 367 -14.85 -8.53 -15.73
CA VAL A 367 -14.13 -9.79 -15.57
C VAL A 367 -13.56 -10.17 -16.93
N PRO A 368 -12.23 -10.17 -17.11
CA PRO A 368 -11.63 -10.77 -18.29
C PRO A 368 -12.07 -12.24 -18.34
N PRO A 369 -12.45 -12.79 -19.52
CA PRO A 369 -12.78 -14.21 -19.62
C PRO A 369 -11.63 -15.04 -19.03
N PRO A 370 -11.93 -16.15 -18.33
CA PRO A 370 -10.88 -17.04 -17.87
C PRO A 370 -10.01 -17.42 -19.07
N ALA A 371 -8.69 -17.35 -18.92
CA ALA A 371 -7.80 -17.92 -19.92
C ALA A 371 -8.21 -19.38 -20.06
N ILE A 372 -8.61 -19.79 -21.26
CA ILE A 372 -8.90 -21.18 -21.55
C ILE A 372 -7.57 -21.90 -21.42
N THR A 373 -7.30 -22.50 -20.27
CA THR A 373 -6.34 -23.60 -20.20
C THR A 373 -6.91 -24.71 -21.06
N PRO A 374 -6.23 -25.17 -22.12
CA PRO A 374 -6.70 -26.32 -22.89
C PRO A 374 -6.93 -27.46 -21.90
N VAL A 375 -8.14 -28.00 -21.90
CA VAL A 375 -8.43 -29.26 -21.22
C VAL A 375 -7.52 -30.29 -21.89
N GLU A 376 -6.59 -30.83 -21.13
CA GLU A 376 -5.75 -31.94 -21.58
C GLU A 376 -6.70 -33.06 -22.03
N PRO A 377 -6.62 -33.53 -23.30
CA PRO A 377 -7.54 -34.55 -23.79
C PRO A 377 -7.43 -35.78 -22.91
N ALA A 378 -8.58 -36.30 -22.48
CA ALA A 378 -8.66 -37.51 -21.67
C ALA A 378 -7.81 -38.63 -22.31
N PRO A 379 -7.02 -39.38 -21.53
CA PRO A 379 -6.22 -40.46 -22.09
C PRO A 379 -7.14 -41.45 -22.81
N ALA A 380 -6.83 -41.75 -24.07
CA ALA A 380 -7.57 -42.67 -24.89
C ALA A 380 -7.67 -44.04 -24.18
N PRO A 381 -8.83 -44.72 -24.22
CA PRO A 381 -8.97 -46.03 -23.60
C PRO A 381 -7.97 -47.00 -24.24
N ALA A 382 -7.21 -47.69 -23.39
CA ALA A 382 -6.24 -48.69 -23.80
C ALA A 382 -6.95 -49.74 -24.67
N ARG A 383 -6.51 -49.88 -25.93
CA ARG A 383 -6.91 -51.00 -26.79
C ARG A 383 -6.55 -52.30 -26.08
N ALA A 384 -7.55 -53.11 -25.80
CA ALA A 384 -7.37 -54.50 -25.40
C ALA A 384 -6.51 -55.19 -26.46
N LYS A 385 -5.40 -55.79 -26.04
CA LYS A 385 -4.65 -56.73 -26.86
C LYS A 385 -5.50 -57.99 -26.99
N GLU A 386 -6.07 -58.21 -28.17
CA GLU A 386 -6.53 -59.53 -28.56
C GLU A 386 -5.33 -60.46 -28.60
N VAL A 387 -5.40 -61.52 -27.78
CA VAL A 387 -4.48 -62.64 -27.79
C VAL A 387 -4.94 -63.58 -28.90
N LEU A 388 -4.07 -63.80 -29.88
CA LEU A 388 -4.12 -64.93 -30.81
C LEU A 388 -2.84 -65.74 -30.63
#